data_AF-A0A923UN10-F1
#
_entry.id   AF-A0A923UN10-F1
#
_cell.length_a   1.000
_cell.length_b   1.000
_cell.length_c   1.000
_cell.angle_alpha   90.00
_cell.angle_beta   90.00
_cell.angle_gamma   90.00
#
_symmetry.space_group_name_H-M   'P 1'
#
loop_
_entity.id
_entity.type
_entity.pdbx_description
1 polymer ?
#
loop_
_entity_poly.entity_id
_entity_poly.type
_entity_poly.pdbx_seq_one_letter_code
_entity_poly.pdbx_strand_id
1 'polypeptide(L)'
;MKNLLPYLIFLMPMLTFSQTGDEKEIKTILIDLNNPTVSYEVIVDKGTYTLKIKLSDKKMKEFKIKSETIEYSPLDLKTEKKFNENSIETISQLNFDSNTIYTISMKLEDDTERKYIYKSVSKRSWTTTFGANAIFLTNPNSYKTIKSGTDKYTVTEYSSEKRIEYIPSLMFTFMDKSKDLAFGFTGGLGFDLEQISVFSGISLGIGQNIILTGGMAFHKQDKLNSTYTVGQEVDTILTTENLTTKQYRFNPFVGISFRLDSNPLK
;
A
#
# COMPACT_ATOMS: atom_id res chain seq x y z
N MET A 1 -0.48 23.19 -44.60
CA MET A 1 0.53 22.87 -43.55
C MET A 1 0.24 21.46 -43.03
N LYS A 2 1.26 20.62 -42.81
CA LYS A 2 1.08 19.26 -42.29
C LYS A 2 1.19 19.28 -40.76
N ASN A 3 0.16 18.82 -40.06
CA ASN A 3 0.17 18.73 -38.60
C ASN A 3 1.06 17.56 -38.17
N LEU A 4 2.20 17.85 -37.55
CA LEU A 4 2.96 16.88 -36.78
C LEU A 4 2.26 16.68 -35.42
N LEU A 5 1.57 15.55 -35.26
CA LEU A 5 1.22 15.06 -33.92
C LEU A 5 2.50 14.59 -33.22
N PRO A 6 2.84 15.10 -32.02
CA PRO A 6 3.88 14.48 -31.22
C PRO A 6 3.29 13.20 -30.59
N TYR A 7 3.73 12.04 -31.07
CA TYR A 7 3.53 10.78 -30.35
C TYR A 7 4.33 10.83 -29.05
N LEU A 8 3.70 11.30 -27.97
CA LEU A 8 4.26 11.22 -26.62
C LEU A 8 4.18 9.76 -26.15
N ILE A 9 5.15 8.96 -26.58
CA ILE A 9 5.31 7.58 -26.13
C ILE A 9 5.65 7.63 -24.64
N PHE A 10 4.66 7.33 -23.80
CA PHE A 10 4.86 7.05 -22.39
C PHE A 10 5.65 5.74 -22.28
N LEU A 11 6.98 5.86 -22.32
CA LEU A 11 7.89 4.85 -21.82
C LEU A 11 7.65 4.74 -20.31
N MET A 12 6.66 3.92 -19.92
CA MET A 12 6.67 3.35 -18.58
C MET A 12 7.98 2.57 -18.47
N PRO A 13 8.90 2.94 -17.56
CA PRO A 13 10.02 2.07 -17.29
C PRO A 13 9.42 0.77 -16.76
N MET A 14 9.66 -0.34 -17.45
CA MET A 14 9.55 -1.65 -16.82
C MET A 14 10.61 -1.68 -15.72
N LEU A 15 10.22 -1.25 -14.52
CA LEU A 15 10.90 -1.55 -13.29
C LEU A 15 10.77 -3.05 -13.06
N THR A 16 11.59 -3.81 -13.79
CA THR A 16 11.89 -5.19 -13.47
C THR A 16 12.56 -5.18 -12.10
N PHE A 17 11.76 -5.33 -11.06
CA PHE A 17 12.24 -5.68 -9.73
C PHE A 17 12.91 -7.05 -9.86
N SER A 18 14.20 -7.03 -10.19
CA SER A 18 15.07 -8.14 -9.92
C SER A 18 15.04 -8.31 -8.40
N GLN A 19 14.29 -9.31 -7.93
CA GLN A 19 14.61 -9.93 -6.66
C GLN A 19 15.98 -10.58 -6.87
N THR A 20 17.04 -9.84 -6.59
CA THR A 20 18.31 -10.43 -6.21
C THR A 20 17.99 -11.43 -5.12
N GLY A 21 18.16 -12.71 -5.41
CA GLY A 21 17.95 -13.77 -4.45
C GLY A 21 19.02 -13.64 -3.39
N ASP A 22 18.72 -12.88 -2.33
CA ASP A 22 19.54 -12.86 -1.12
C ASP A 22 19.73 -14.31 -0.69
N GLU A 23 20.99 -14.78 -0.69
CA GLU A 23 21.32 -16.06 -0.08
C GLU A 23 20.77 -16.05 1.35
N LYS A 24 20.00 -17.08 1.71
CA LYS A 24 19.34 -17.13 3.02
C LYS A 24 20.39 -17.24 4.13
N GLU A 25 20.85 -16.10 4.60
CA GLU A 25 21.76 -15.99 5.74
C GLU A 25 21.08 -16.62 6.97
N ILE A 26 21.55 -17.81 7.36
CA ILE A 26 21.02 -18.52 8.53
C ILE A 26 21.63 -17.88 9.77
N LYS A 27 20.91 -16.92 10.34
CA LYS A 27 21.28 -16.23 11.58
C LYS A 27 21.17 -17.20 12.77
N THR A 28 21.89 -16.94 13.86
CA THR A 28 21.87 -17.79 15.06
C THR A 28 21.32 -17.03 16.26
N ILE A 29 20.37 -17.63 16.96
CA ILE A 29 19.90 -17.19 18.28
C ILE A 29 20.59 -18.08 19.32
N LEU A 30 21.33 -17.47 20.24
CA LEU A 30 22.01 -18.17 21.33
C LEU A 30 21.38 -17.81 22.67
N ILE A 31 20.81 -18.80 23.38
CA ILE A 31 20.37 -18.65 24.77
C ILE A 31 21.43 -19.27 25.68
N ASP A 32 22.05 -18.47 26.54
CA ASP A 32 23.01 -18.95 27.55
C ASP A 32 22.31 -19.11 28.91
N LEU A 33 22.19 -20.34 29.40
CA LEU A 33 21.56 -20.62 30.70
C LEU A 33 22.37 -20.14 31.90
N ASN A 34 23.65 -19.79 31.72
CA ASN A 34 24.48 -19.21 32.78
C ASN A 34 24.12 -17.75 33.07
N ASN A 35 23.48 -17.05 32.13
CA ASN A 35 22.95 -15.71 32.37
C ASN A 35 21.76 -15.78 33.35
N PRO A 36 21.73 -15.02 34.46
CA PRO A 36 20.60 -15.00 35.40
C PRO A 36 19.31 -14.36 34.87
N THR A 37 19.27 -13.79 33.66
CA THR A 37 18.06 -13.19 33.10
C THR A 37 16.89 -14.18 33.03
N VAL A 38 15.83 -13.88 33.79
CA VAL A 38 14.59 -14.66 33.87
C VAL A 38 13.68 -14.42 32.66
N SER A 39 13.64 -13.19 32.13
CA SER A 39 12.85 -12.85 30.94
C SER A 39 13.51 -11.77 30.10
N TYR A 40 13.47 -11.90 28.77
CA TYR A 40 13.79 -10.79 27.86
C TYR A 40 12.93 -10.80 26.59
N GLU A 41 12.88 -9.63 25.94
CA GLU A 41 12.23 -9.41 24.66
C GLU A 41 13.22 -8.77 23.67
N VAL A 42 13.28 -9.28 22.44
CA VAL A 42 14.17 -8.81 21.37
C VAL A 42 13.41 -8.73 20.04
N ILE A 43 13.65 -7.65 19.29
CA ILE A 43 13.19 -7.53 17.90
C ILE A 43 14.27 -8.11 16.97
N VAL A 44 13.87 -8.94 16.02
CA VAL A 44 14.73 -9.56 15.01
C VAL A 44 14.24 -9.22 13.61
N ASP A 45 15.14 -9.20 12.61
CA ASP A 45 14.74 -9.09 11.20
C ASP A 45 14.08 -10.38 10.71
N LYS A 46 13.30 -10.29 9.64
CA LYS A 46 12.72 -11.46 8.95
C LYS A 46 13.82 -12.42 8.47
N GLY A 47 13.55 -13.72 8.51
CA GLY A 47 14.49 -14.75 8.05
C GLY A 47 14.46 -16.04 8.86
N THR A 48 15.32 -16.98 8.49
CA THR A 48 15.49 -18.27 9.19
C THR A 48 16.61 -18.15 10.22
N TYR A 49 16.30 -18.45 11.48
CA TYR A 49 17.24 -18.44 12.59
C TYR A 49 17.43 -19.84 13.13
N THR A 50 18.66 -20.24 13.40
CA THR A 50 18.96 -21.46 14.15
C THR A 50 18.98 -21.15 15.65
N LEU A 51 18.12 -21.81 16.41
CA LEU A 51 18.12 -21.72 17.87
C LEU A 51 19.16 -22.68 18.46
N LYS A 52 20.10 -22.14 19.23
CA LYS A 52 21.09 -22.89 20.01
C LYS A 52 20.94 -22.51 21.48
N ILE A 53 20.95 -23.51 22.36
CA ILE A 53 20.89 -23.29 23.81
C ILE A 53 22.17 -23.82 24.43
N LYS A 54 22.98 -22.90 24.95
CA LYS A 54 24.17 -23.24 25.71
C LYS A 54 23.71 -23.60 27.13
N LEU A 55 23.77 -24.89 27.42
CA LEU A 55 23.43 -25.42 28.73
C LEU A 55 24.43 -24.92 29.79
N SER A 56 23.94 -24.79 31.01
CA SER A 56 24.72 -24.58 32.22
C SER A 56 24.81 -25.89 33.01
N ASP A 57 25.45 -25.87 34.17
CA ASP A 57 25.44 -27.01 35.11
C ASP A 57 24.02 -27.36 35.60
N LYS A 58 23.04 -26.45 35.42
CA LYS A 58 21.62 -26.70 35.68
C LYS A 58 20.99 -27.39 34.47
N LYS A 59 20.38 -28.57 34.68
CA LYS A 59 19.63 -29.25 33.63
C LYS A 59 18.26 -28.61 33.40
N MET A 60 17.70 -28.89 32.23
CA MET A 60 16.39 -28.41 31.80
C MET A 60 15.33 -29.48 32.08
N LYS A 61 14.24 -29.08 32.73
CA LYS A 61 13.11 -29.93 33.16
C LYS A 61 11.93 -29.88 32.20
N GLU A 62 11.69 -28.74 31.54
CA GLU A 62 10.69 -28.62 30.47
C GLU A 62 11.14 -27.58 29.43
N PHE A 63 10.95 -27.90 28.15
CA PHE A 63 11.19 -26.99 27.03
C PHE A 63 9.92 -26.78 26.21
N LYS A 64 9.54 -25.52 25.96
CA LYS A 64 8.39 -25.12 25.16
C LYS A 64 8.78 -24.02 24.18
N ILE A 65 8.50 -24.23 22.89
CA ILE A 65 8.45 -23.17 21.89
C ILE A 65 7.00 -22.96 21.48
N LYS A 66 6.58 -21.71 21.46
CA LYS A 66 5.27 -21.26 21.02
C LYS A 66 5.44 -20.16 19.97
N SER A 67 4.89 -20.36 18.79
CA SER A 67 4.85 -19.37 17.70
C SER A 67 3.46 -18.74 17.60
N GLU A 68 3.42 -17.43 17.39
CA GLU A 68 2.20 -16.66 17.11
C GLU A 68 2.49 -15.70 15.95
N THR A 69 1.61 -15.62 14.95
CA THR A 69 1.66 -14.57 13.92
C THR A 69 0.62 -13.53 14.27
N ILE A 70 1.04 -12.28 14.50
CA ILE A 70 0.10 -11.19 14.80
C ILE A 70 -0.42 -10.59 13.49
N GLU A 71 -1.59 -11.07 13.08
CA GLU A 71 -2.55 -10.26 12.33
C GLU A 71 -3.34 -9.36 13.28
N TYR A 72 -3.79 -8.20 12.79
CA TYR A 72 -4.63 -7.27 13.54
C TYR A 72 -5.99 -7.16 12.83
N SER A 73 -7.12 -7.72 13.29
CA SER A 73 -7.46 -8.64 14.40
C SER A 73 -8.81 -9.29 14.02
N PRO A 74 -9.39 -10.31 14.72
CA PRO A 74 -8.97 -11.04 15.93
C PRO A 74 -8.98 -12.60 15.78
N LEU A 75 -8.77 -13.30 16.91
CA LEU A 75 -8.99 -14.75 17.18
C LEU A 75 -7.92 -15.77 16.70
N ASP A 76 -7.16 -16.25 17.70
CA ASP A 76 -6.56 -17.59 17.90
C ASP A 76 -6.00 -18.42 16.71
N LEU A 77 -4.76 -18.88 16.88
CA LEU A 77 -4.51 -20.23 17.41
C LEU A 77 -3.05 -20.43 17.85
N LYS A 78 -2.85 -21.09 19.01
CA LYS A 78 -1.53 -21.42 19.57
C LYS A 78 -1.10 -22.81 19.09
N THR A 79 0.14 -22.95 18.62
CA THR A 79 0.80 -24.26 18.52
C THR A 79 1.86 -24.37 19.61
N GLU A 80 1.73 -25.38 20.49
CA GLU A 80 2.77 -25.78 21.43
C GLU A 80 3.51 -27.01 20.91
N LYS A 81 4.85 -27.00 20.94
CA LYS A 81 5.66 -28.22 20.90
C LYS A 81 6.38 -28.37 22.23
N LYS A 82 6.27 -29.57 22.83
CA LYS A 82 7.07 -29.99 23.99
C LYS A 82 8.17 -30.94 23.53
N PHE A 83 9.37 -30.76 24.09
CA PHE A 83 10.51 -31.67 23.93
C PHE A 83 11.11 -31.99 25.29
N ASN A 84 11.90 -33.06 25.38
CA ASN A 84 12.50 -33.53 26.63
C ASN A 84 13.96 -33.98 26.44
N GLU A 85 14.74 -33.82 27.51
CA GLU A 85 16.13 -34.28 27.72
C GLU A 85 17.32 -33.60 27.00
N ASN A 86 18.53 -34.11 27.30
CA ASN A 86 19.73 -33.34 27.68
C ASN A 86 20.81 -33.21 26.57
N SER A 87 21.75 -32.30 26.83
CA SER A 87 22.95 -31.94 26.03
C SER A 87 22.72 -30.84 24.97
N ILE A 88 23.80 -30.18 24.54
CA ILE A 88 23.73 -28.97 23.69
C ILE A 88 23.45 -29.37 22.24
N GLU A 89 22.16 -29.43 21.90
CA GLU A 89 21.69 -29.71 20.54
C GLU A 89 21.24 -28.43 19.81
N THR A 90 21.23 -28.50 18.48
CA THR A 90 20.55 -27.49 17.65
C THR A 90 19.05 -27.80 17.68
N ILE A 91 18.30 -27.08 18.51
CA ILE A 91 16.97 -27.51 18.93
C ILE A 91 15.90 -27.30 17.84
N SER A 92 15.98 -26.18 17.10
CA SER A 92 15.05 -25.90 16.00
C SER A 92 15.59 -24.81 15.08
N GLN A 93 15.14 -24.83 13.82
CA GLN A 93 15.06 -23.62 13.02
C GLN A 93 13.77 -22.86 13.38
N LEU A 94 13.84 -21.53 13.42
CA LEU A 94 12.74 -20.61 13.63
C LEU A 94 12.61 -19.73 12.39
N ASN A 95 11.43 -19.67 11.77
CA ASN A 95 11.19 -18.87 10.57
C ASN A 95 10.42 -17.62 10.97
N PHE A 96 11.08 -16.47 10.96
CA PHE A 96 10.49 -15.20 11.28
C PHE A 96 9.94 -14.55 10.01
N ASP A 97 8.64 -14.70 9.79
CA ASP A 97 7.90 -13.97 8.78
C ASP A 97 7.51 -12.56 9.28
N SER A 98 6.56 -11.92 8.62
CA SER A 98 6.01 -10.62 9.04
C SER A 98 5.20 -10.78 10.33
N ASN A 99 5.49 -9.96 11.36
CA ASN A 99 4.72 -9.92 12.61
C ASN A 99 4.72 -11.24 13.41
N THR A 100 5.73 -12.10 13.19
CA THR A 100 5.89 -13.37 13.92
C THR A 100 6.53 -13.14 15.29
N ILE A 101 5.93 -13.75 16.32
CA ILE A 101 6.47 -13.85 17.67
C ILE A 101 6.80 -15.31 17.98
N TYR A 102 8.01 -15.55 18.48
CA TYR A 102 8.38 -16.79 19.15
C TYR A 102 8.55 -16.53 20.65
N THR A 103 7.75 -17.22 21.47
CA THR A 103 7.96 -17.32 22.92
C THR A 103 8.60 -18.66 23.23
N ILE A 104 9.79 -18.64 23.82
CA ILE A 104 10.52 -19.81 24.28
C ILE A 104 10.47 -19.81 25.81
N SER A 105 9.72 -20.76 26.37
CA SER A 105 9.62 -20.98 27.82
C SER A 105 10.44 -22.20 28.22
N MET A 106 11.23 -22.07 29.28
CA MET A 106 12.05 -23.15 29.81
C MET A 106 11.87 -23.26 31.32
N LYS A 107 11.69 -24.47 31.83
CA LYS A 107 11.72 -24.75 33.26
C LYS A 107 13.01 -25.49 33.60
N LEU A 108 13.73 -25.03 34.63
CA LEU A 108 14.96 -25.67 35.12
C LEU A 108 14.66 -26.68 36.24
N GLU A 109 15.65 -27.48 36.64
CA GLU A 109 15.51 -28.44 37.75
C GLU A 109 15.16 -27.77 39.10
N ASP A 110 15.64 -26.55 39.34
CA ASP A 110 15.31 -25.72 40.52
C ASP A 110 13.91 -25.06 40.43
N ASP A 111 13.07 -25.55 39.51
CA ASP A 111 11.75 -25.04 39.14
C ASP A 111 11.71 -23.58 38.66
N THR A 112 12.86 -22.91 38.45
CA THR A 112 12.93 -21.58 37.81
C THR A 112 12.36 -21.65 36.39
N GLU A 113 11.34 -20.84 36.11
CA GLU A 113 10.87 -20.61 34.75
C GLU A 113 11.64 -19.44 34.11
N ARG A 114 12.02 -19.59 32.84
CA ARG A 114 12.59 -18.51 32.01
C ARG A 114 11.82 -18.35 30.72
N LYS A 115 11.69 -17.10 30.26
CA LYS A 115 10.87 -16.74 29.10
C LYS A 115 11.60 -15.80 28.13
N TYR A 116 11.77 -16.24 26.90
CA TYR A 116 12.47 -15.48 25.86
C TYR A 116 11.51 -15.16 24.72
N ILE A 117 11.29 -13.88 24.45
CA ILE A 117 10.33 -13.40 23.44
C ILE A 117 11.11 -12.78 22.29
N TYR A 118 10.96 -13.34 21.10
CA TYR A 118 11.55 -12.81 19.87
C TYR A 118 10.43 -12.34 18.96
N LYS A 119 10.53 -11.13 18.42
CA LYS A 119 9.50 -10.54 17.55
C LYS A 119 10.11 -10.08 16.23
N SER A 120 9.58 -10.55 15.10
CA SER A 120 9.80 -9.90 13.82
C SER A 120 8.65 -8.94 13.58
N VAL A 121 8.96 -7.68 13.26
CA VAL A 121 7.95 -6.65 12.98
C VAL A 121 8.03 -6.27 11.51
N SER A 122 6.89 -6.23 10.81
CA SER A 122 6.89 -5.74 9.43
C SER A 122 7.11 -4.24 9.39
N LYS A 123 8.30 -3.83 8.91
CA LYS A 123 8.65 -2.43 8.63
C LYS A 123 7.67 -1.80 7.61
N ARG A 124 7.10 -2.62 6.72
CA ARG A 124 6.01 -2.26 5.79
C ARG A 124 4.63 -2.54 6.38
N SER A 125 3.74 -1.55 6.32
CA SER A 125 2.33 -1.66 6.75
C SER A 125 1.40 -0.79 5.89
N TRP A 126 0.11 -1.13 5.90
CA TRP A 126 -0.94 -0.27 5.32
C TRP A 126 -1.19 0.94 6.20
N THR A 127 -1.52 2.07 5.56
CA THR A 127 -1.77 3.35 6.21
C THR A 127 -2.92 4.06 5.55
N THR A 128 -3.91 4.48 6.34
CA THR A 128 -4.99 5.35 5.84
C THR A 128 -4.53 6.79 5.84
N THR A 129 -4.66 7.45 4.70
CA THR A 129 -4.24 8.83 4.47
C THR A 129 -5.36 9.63 3.83
N PHE A 130 -5.40 10.93 4.11
CA PHE A 130 -6.38 11.85 3.52
C PHE A 130 -5.65 12.95 2.73
N GLY A 131 -6.16 13.30 1.56
CA GLY A 131 -5.44 14.19 0.66
C GLY A 131 -6.26 14.65 -0.54
N ALA A 132 -5.59 15.26 -1.51
CA ALA A 132 -6.18 15.72 -2.76
C ALA A 132 -5.40 15.18 -3.96
N ASN A 133 -6.13 14.75 -4.99
CA ASN A 133 -5.59 14.28 -6.27
C ASN A 133 -5.94 15.28 -7.37
N ALA A 134 -4.96 15.66 -8.17
CA ALA A 134 -5.12 16.37 -9.43
C ALA A 134 -5.15 15.35 -10.57
N ILE A 135 -6.32 15.10 -11.14
CA ILE A 135 -6.52 14.25 -12.31
C ILE A 135 -6.32 15.08 -13.58
N PHE A 136 -5.43 14.64 -14.46
CA PHE A 136 -5.23 15.27 -15.77
C PHE A 136 -6.19 14.64 -16.78
N LEU A 137 -7.21 15.40 -17.18
CA LEU A 137 -8.29 14.90 -18.03
C LEU A 137 -7.78 14.68 -19.46
N THR A 138 -7.83 13.43 -19.93
CA THR A 138 -7.46 13.06 -21.30
C THR A 138 -8.65 13.23 -22.24
N ASN A 139 -8.43 13.92 -23.36
CA ASN A 139 -9.46 14.33 -24.32
C ASN A 139 -10.69 15.01 -23.65
N PRO A 140 -10.49 16.15 -22.96
CA PRO A 140 -11.55 16.92 -22.32
C PRO A 140 -12.29 17.77 -23.37
N ASN A 141 -13.02 17.08 -24.24
CA ASN A 141 -13.79 17.72 -25.31
C ASN A 141 -15.16 18.09 -24.74
N SER A 142 -15.51 19.38 -24.78
CA SER A 142 -16.86 19.84 -24.45
C SER A 142 -17.64 20.11 -25.73
N TYR A 143 -18.96 20.07 -25.64
CA TYR A 143 -19.85 20.17 -26.79
C TYR A 143 -20.93 21.20 -26.52
N LYS A 144 -21.18 22.07 -27.50
CA LYS A 144 -22.23 23.10 -27.44
C LYS A 144 -22.91 23.24 -28.79
N THR A 145 -24.17 23.69 -28.78
CA THR A 145 -24.88 24.06 -30.00
C THR A 145 -24.61 25.53 -30.33
N ILE A 146 -24.12 25.82 -31.54
CA ILE A 146 -23.87 27.18 -32.03
C ILE A 146 -24.87 27.49 -33.14
N LYS A 147 -25.50 28.66 -33.11
CA LYS A 147 -26.50 29.03 -34.14
C LYS A 147 -25.87 29.06 -35.55
N SER A 148 -26.52 28.38 -36.49
CA SER A 148 -26.13 28.28 -37.90
C SER A 148 -27.35 28.56 -38.77
N GLY A 149 -27.44 29.78 -39.32
CA GLY A 149 -28.63 30.24 -40.04
C GLY A 149 -29.77 30.74 -39.12
N THR A 150 -30.98 30.82 -39.66
CA THR A 150 -32.12 31.50 -39.01
C THR A 150 -32.64 30.73 -37.79
N ASP A 151 -32.87 29.42 -37.93
CA ASP A 151 -33.58 28.59 -36.93
C ASP A 151 -32.90 27.24 -36.67
N LYS A 152 -31.61 27.10 -37.00
CA LYS A 152 -30.82 25.89 -36.77
C LYS A 152 -29.60 26.15 -35.90
N TYR A 153 -29.12 25.09 -35.25
CA TYR A 153 -27.90 25.10 -34.46
C TYR A 153 -27.00 23.92 -34.82
N THR A 154 -25.70 24.15 -34.94
CA THR A 154 -24.70 23.12 -35.23
C THR A 154 -24.03 22.63 -33.94
N VAL A 155 -24.05 21.33 -33.71
CA VAL A 155 -23.30 20.67 -32.63
C VAL A 155 -21.82 20.87 -32.88
N THR A 156 -21.16 21.66 -32.04
CA THR A 156 -19.77 22.08 -32.21
C THR A 156 -18.94 21.62 -31.02
N GLU A 157 -17.78 21.01 -31.30
CA GLU A 157 -16.77 20.76 -30.27
C GLU A 157 -16.12 22.08 -29.87
N TYR A 158 -16.03 22.31 -28.56
CA TYR A 158 -15.32 23.43 -27.96
C TYR A 158 -14.31 22.87 -26.96
N SER A 159 -13.05 23.28 -27.07
CA SER A 159 -12.01 22.85 -26.12
C SER A 159 -12.43 23.25 -24.71
N SER A 160 -12.56 22.28 -23.81
CA SER A 160 -12.63 22.60 -22.38
C SER A 160 -11.32 23.25 -21.95
N GLU A 161 -11.42 24.32 -21.17
CA GLU A 161 -10.27 24.88 -20.45
C GLU A 161 -9.93 24.03 -19.21
N LYS A 162 -10.91 23.27 -18.69
CA LYS A 162 -10.73 22.33 -17.58
C LYS A 162 -9.94 21.12 -18.05
N ARG A 163 -8.62 21.18 -17.85
CA ARG A 163 -7.66 20.08 -18.09
C ARG A 163 -7.30 19.31 -16.81
N ILE A 164 -7.61 19.88 -15.65
CA ILE A 164 -7.28 19.32 -14.33
C ILE A 164 -8.55 19.33 -13.46
N GLU A 165 -8.76 18.24 -12.73
CA GLU A 165 -9.85 18.02 -11.79
C GLU A 165 -9.24 17.73 -10.41
N TYR A 166 -9.63 18.49 -9.39
CA TYR A 166 -9.11 18.32 -8.02
C TYR A 166 -10.14 17.56 -7.18
N ILE A 167 -9.77 16.38 -6.69
CA ILE A 167 -10.68 15.50 -5.94
C ILE A 167 -10.08 15.19 -4.55
N PRO A 168 -10.78 15.51 -3.44
CA PRO A 168 -10.38 15.06 -2.12
C PRO A 168 -10.57 13.54 -2.00
N SER A 169 -9.66 12.85 -1.32
CA SER A 169 -9.62 11.38 -1.32
C SER A 169 -9.16 10.78 -0.01
N LEU A 170 -9.66 9.57 0.26
CA LEU A 170 -9.11 8.64 1.23
C LEU A 170 -8.22 7.65 0.47
N MET A 171 -6.95 7.54 0.85
CA MET A 171 -5.99 6.65 0.20
C MET A 171 -5.33 5.71 1.20
N PHE A 172 -5.29 4.43 0.86
CA PHE A 172 -4.61 3.38 1.58
C PHE A 172 -3.24 3.16 0.94
N THR A 173 -2.18 3.37 1.71
CA THR A 173 -0.81 3.27 1.21
C THR A 173 -0.02 2.20 1.96
N PHE A 174 0.58 1.27 1.21
CA PHE A 174 1.48 0.25 1.71
C PHE A 174 2.93 0.67 1.50
N MET A 175 3.62 1.09 2.56
CA MET A 175 5.01 1.55 2.52
C MET A 175 5.78 1.19 3.80
N ASP A 176 7.10 1.37 3.75
CA ASP A 176 7.98 1.20 4.91
C ASP A 176 7.87 2.44 5.82
N LYS A 177 7.38 2.28 7.06
CA LYS A 177 7.23 3.41 8.00
C LYS A 177 8.52 3.75 8.74
N SER A 178 9.55 2.91 8.67
CA SER A 178 10.80 3.07 9.41
C SER A 178 11.84 3.97 8.71
N LYS A 179 11.52 4.48 7.52
CA LYS A 179 12.40 5.32 6.70
C LYS A 179 11.77 6.67 6.42
N ASP A 180 12.56 7.73 6.47
CA ASP A 180 12.15 9.10 6.10
C ASP A 180 11.88 9.24 4.59
N LEU A 181 12.41 8.33 3.77
CA LEU A 181 12.06 8.22 2.35
C LEU A 181 11.68 6.77 2.05
N ALA A 182 10.43 6.56 1.65
CA ALA A 182 9.85 5.23 1.48
C ALA A 182 9.01 5.13 0.21
N PHE A 183 9.36 4.20 -0.67
CA PHE A 183 8.54 3.83 -1.82
C PHE A 183 7.47 2.82 -1.43
N GLY A 184 6.26 3.05 -1.93
CA GLY A 184 5.08 2.23 -1.67
C GLY A 184 4.12 2.16 -2.84
N PHE A 185 3.01 1.45 -2.61
CA PHE A 185 1.87 1.37 -3.51
C PHE A 185 0.64 1.93 -2.81
N THR A 186 -0.20 2.64 -3.56
CA THR A 186 -1.37 3.34 -3.02
C THR A 186 -2.60 3.03 -3.85
N GLY A 187 -3.71 2.69 -3.17
CA GLY A 187 -5.05 2.64 -3.74
C GLY A 187 -5.99 3.57 -2.95
N GLY A 188 -6.96 4.21 -3.59
CA GLY A 188 -7.82 5.17 -2.90
C GLY A 188 -9.16 5.45 -3.57
N LEU A 189 -10.03 6.14 -2.83
CA LEU A 189 -11.35 6.56 -3.25
C LEU A 189 -11.47 8.08 -3.15
N GLY A 190 -11.98 8.71 -4.19
CA GLY A 190 -12.29 10.14 -4.24
C GLY A 190 -13.72 10.43 -3.82
N PHE A 191 -13.89 11.50 -3.07
CA PHE A 191 -15.18 12.03 -2.65
C PHE A 191 -15.56 13.20 -3.56
N ASP A 192 -16.35 12.91 -4.59
CA ASP A 192 -17.30 13.85 -5.18
C ASP A 192 -18.69 13.30 -4.88
N LEU A 193 -19.60 14.14 -4.38
CA LEU A 193 -20.95 13.76 -3.95
C LEU A 193 -21.78 13.15 -5.10
N GLU A 194 -21.42 13.44 -6.36
CA GLU A 194 -22.05 12.87 -7.55
C GLU A 194 -21.24 11.70 -8.18
N GLN A 195 -19.94 11.59 -7.89
CA GLN A 195 -19.00 10.82 -8.72
C GLN A 195 -17.90 10.12 -7.91
N ILE A 196 -18.11 8.84 -7.62
CA ILE A 196 -17.05 7.98 -7.07
C ILE A 196 -15.88 7.92 -8.07
N SER A 197 -14.70 8.26 -7.58
CA SER A 197 -13.44 8.15 -8.33
C SER A 197 -12.53 7.13 -7.66
N VAL A 198 -11.83 6.30 -8.44
CA VAL A 198 -10.92 5.27 -7.90
C VAL A 198 -9.49 5.60 -8.33
N PHE A 199 -8.55 5.56 -7.40
CA PHE A 199 -7.14 5.88 -7.62
C PHE A 199 -6.26 4.65 -7.38
N SER A 200 -5.24 4.47 -8.21
CA SER A 200 -4.19 3.46 -8.00
C SER A 200 -2.87 3.95 -8.55
N GLY A 201 -1.78 3.81 -7.79
CA GLY A 201 -0.48 4.36 -8.18
C GLY A 201 0.68 3.97 -7.28
N ILE A 202 1.87 4.47 -7.66
CA ILE A 202 3.07 4.42 -6.84
C ILE A 202 3.11 5.63 -5.92
N SER A 203 3.70 5.46 -4.74
CA SER A 203 3.84 6.53 -3.75
C SER A 203 5.25 6.67 -3.20
N LEU A 204 5.59 7.91 -2.86
CA LEU A 204 6.79 8.30 -2.14
C LEU A 204 6.37 8.98 -0.83
N GLY A 205 6.63 8.31 0.29
CA GLY A 205 6.58 8.91 1.61
C GLY A 205 7.78 9.81 1.83
N ILE A 206 7.54 11.01 2.36
CA ILE A 206 8.54 12.02 2.70
C ILE A 206 8.38 12.39 4.18
N GLY A 207 9.44 12.13 4.95
CA GLY A 207 9.39 12.12 6.40
C GLY A 207 8.36 11.10 6.91
N GLN A 208 7.69 11.44 8.02
CA GLN A 208 6.73 10.55 8.67
C GLN A 208 5.27 10.82 8.31
N ASN A 209 4.94 11.95 7.66
CA ASN A 209 3.56 12.42 7.55
C ASN A 209 3.07 12.65 6.11
N ILE A 210 3.95 13.00 5.16
CA ILE A 210 3.58 13.42 3.80
C ILE A 210 3.76 12.26 2.82
N ILE A 211 2.80 12.08 1.91
CA ILE A 211 2.86 11.09 0.82
C ILE A 211 2.56 11.80 -0.50
N LEU A 212 3.48 11.68 -1.45
CA LEU A 212 3.24 12.03 -2.85
C LEU A 212 2.84 10.75 -3.60
N THR A 213 1.79 10.81 -4.40
CA THR A 213 1.29 9.67 -5.19
C THR A 213 1.21 10.04 -6.67
N GLY A 214 1.55 9.10 -7.56
CA GLY A 214 1.36 9.25 -9.00
C GLY A 214 0.86 7.95 -9.61
N GLY A 215 -0.12 8.02 -10.52
CA GLY A 215 -0.70 6.82 -11.10
C GLY A 215 -1.90 7.09 -12.00
N MET A 216 -2.85 6.15 -12.00
CA MET A 216 -4.07 6.19 -12.81
C MET A 216 -5.31 6.37 -11.94
N ALA A 217 -6.18 7.29 -12.36
CA ALA A 217 -7.49 7.53 -11.80
C ALA A 217 -8.57 7.03 -12.77
N PHE A 218 -9.53 6.26 -12.25
CA PHE A 218 -10.76 5.88 -12.93
C PHE A 218 -11.86 6.86 -12.48
N HIS A 219 -12.25 7.75 -13.39
CA HIS A 219 -13.10 8.91 -13.10
C HIS A 219 -14.12 9.10 -14.22
N LYS A 220 -15.31 9.59 -13.88
CA LYS A 220 -16.36 9.94 -14.85
C LYS A 220 -15.97 11.20 -15.62
N GLN A 221 -16.23 11.23 -16.91
CA GLN A 221 -16.06 12.42 -17.75
C GLN A 221 -17.24 12.54 -18.70
N ASP A 222 -17.59 13.77 -19.04
CA ASP A 222 -18.57 14.06 -20.07
C ASP A 222 -18.00 13.71 -21.45
N LYS A 223 -18.85 13.12 -22.29
CA LYS A 223 -18.57 12.76 -23.68
C LYS A 223 -19.81 13.06 -24.51
N LEU A 224 -19.66 13.46 -25.78
CA LEU A 224 -20.79 13.59 -26.70
C LEU A 224 -21.66 12.32 -26.67
N ASN A 225 -22.96 12.51 -26.46
CA ASN A 225 -23.96 11.46 -26.50
C ASN A 225 -24.00 10.85 -27.92
N SER A 226 -24.05 9.53 -28.04
CA SER A 226 -23.99 8.80 -29.32
C SER A 226 -25.12 9.13 -30.30
N THR A 227 -26.19 9.77 -29.83
CA THR A 227 -27.28 10.30 -30.67
C THR A 227 -26.85 11.51 -31.51
N TYR A 228 -25.74 12.19 -31.17
CA TYR A 228 -25.28 13.40 -31.83
C TYR A 228 -23.89 13.23 -32.46
N THR A 229 -23.67 13.90 -33.59
CA THR A 229 -22.37 13.98 -34.28
C THR A 229 -21.89 15.43 -34.34
N VAL A 230 -20.58 15.66 -34.25
CA VAL A 230 -20.01 17.01 -34.45
C VAL A 230 -20.27 17.46 -35.90
N GLY A 231 -20.79 18.67 -36.07
CA GLY A 231 -21.25 19.21 -37.36
C GLY A 231 -22.72 18.94 -37.67
N GLN A 232 -23.44 18.16 -36.85
CA GLN A 232 -24.87 17.92 -37.02
C GLN A 232 -25.69 19.19 -36.75
N GLU A 233 -26.67 19.46 -37.60
CA GLU A 233 -27.68 20.48 -37.36
C GLU A 233 -28.83 19.94 -36.50
N VAL A 234 -29.31 20.75 -35.56
CA VAL A 234 -30.47 20.50 -34.69
C VAL A 234 -31.35 21.75 -34.64
N ASP A 235 -32.66 21.55 -34.51
CA ASP A 235 -33.65 22.64 -34.57
C ASP A 235 -33.80 23.41 -33.23
N THR A 236 -33.18 22.90 -32.15
CA THR A 236 -33.26 23.48 -30.81
C THR A 236 -31.88 23.66 -30.18
N ILE A 237 -31.76 24.66 -29.29
CA ILE A 237 -30.57 24.80 -28.45
C ILE A 237 -30.54 23.66 -27.42
N LEU A 238 -29.47 22.88 -27.42
CA LEU A 238 -29.28 21.76 -26.50
C LEU A 238 -28.31 22.16 -25.39
N THR A 239 -28.69 21.90 -24.14
CA THR A 239 -27.84 22.06 -22.96
C THR A 239 -26.72 21.01 -22.95
N THR A 240 -25.63 21.28 -22.24
CA THR A 240 -24.51 20.34 -22.08
C THR A 240 -24.96 18.98 -21.56
N GLU A 241 -25.90 18.95 -20.61
CA GLU A 241 -26.48 17.73 -20.02
C GLU A 241 -27.21 16.87 -21.05
N ASN A 242 -27.90 17.47 -22.02
CA ASN A 242 -28.58 16.75 -23.09
C ASN A 242 -27.62 16.31 -24.20
N LEU A 243 -26.58 17.12 -24.48
CA LEU A 243 -25.55 16.84 -25.48
C LEU A 243 -24.57 15.75 -25.04
N THR A 244 -24.39 15.54 -23.74
CA THR A 244 -23.32 14.67 -23.20
C THR A 244 -23.85 13.50 -22.39
N THR A 245 -22.97 12.52 -22.16
CA THR A 245 -23.20 11.37 -21.29
C THR A 245 -21.95 11.14 -20.43
N LYS A 246 -22.14 10.82 -19.14
CA LYS A 246 -21.04 10.58 -18.19
C LYS A 246 -20.46 9.18 -18.44
N GLN A 247 -19.25 9.08 -18.99
CA GLN A 247 -18.52 7.82 -19.21
C GLN A 247 -17.29 7.75 -18.29
N TYR A 248 -17.03 6.61 -17.64
CA TYR A 248 -15.78 6.39 -16.93
C TYR A 248 -14.58 6.27 -17.88
N ARG A 249 -13.46 6.91 -17.52
CA ARG A 249 -12.19 6.87 -18.25
C ARG A 249 -11.00 6.78 -17.29
N PHE A 250 -9.93 6.19 -17.79
CA PHE A 250 -8.62 6.19 -17.14
C PHE A 250 -7.86 7.47 -17.48
N ASN A 251 -7.33 8.13 -16.45
CA ASN A 251 -6.61 9.39 -16.58
C ASN A 251 -5.38 9.37 -15.66
N PRO A 252 -4.23 9.93 -16.05
CA PRO A 252 -3.12 10.09 -15.13
C PRO A 252 -3.51 11.07 -14.01
N PHE A 253 -2.98 10.83 -12.80
CA PHE A 253 -3.12 11.77 -11.69
C PHE A 253 -1.81 11.91 -10.91
N VAL A 254 -1.69 13.04 -10.21
CA VAL A 254 -0.75 13.21 -9.10
C VAL A 254 -1.53 13.61 -7.85
N GLY A 255 -1.06 13.20 -6.68
CA GLY A 255 -1.74 13.43 -5.42
C GLY A 255 -0.78 13.75 -4.28
N ILE A 256 -1.28 14.49 -3.31
CA ILE A 256 -0.64 14.70 -2.02
C ILE A 256 -1.60 14.28 -0.92
N SER A 257 -1.15 13.42 -0.01
CA SER A 257 -1.93 12.98 1.16
C SER A 257 -1.10 13.01 2.44
N PHE A 258 -1.83 13.11 3.55
CA PHE A 258 -1.29 13.12 4.90
C PHE A 258 -1.76 11.88 5.66
N ARG A 259 -0.86 11.26 6.41
CA ARG A 259 -1.16 10.11 7.27
C ARG A 259 -2.11 10.51 8.40
N LEU A 260 -3.19 9.74 8.58
CA LEU A 260 -4.19 9.98 9.64
C LEU A 260 -3.80 9.38 11.00
N ASP A 261 -2.87 8.43 11.02
CA ASP A 261 -2.33 7.79 12.23
C ASP A 261 -1.20 8.60 12.89
N SER A 262 -0.77 9.69 12.27
CA SER A 262 0.23 10.64 12.77
C SER A 262 -0.37 12.03 12.97
N ASN A 263 -0.06 12.71 14.07
CA ASN A 263 -0.41 14.13 14.22
C ASN A 263 0.40 14.97 13.20
N PRO A 264 -0.25 15.70 12.26
CA PRO A 264 0.46 16.49 11.26
C PRO A 264 1.13 17.76 11.80
N LEU A 265 0.89 18.13 13.07
CA LEU A 265 1.35 19.38 13.72
C LEU A 265 2.22 19.11 14.96
N LYS A 266 3.05 18.07 14.94
CA LYS A 266 3.97 17.72 16.03
C LYS A 266 5.42 17.73 15.57
#